data_AF-A0A353PKC2-F1
#
_entry.id   AF-A0A353PKC2-F1
#
_cell.length_a   1.000
_cell.length_b   1.000
_cell.length_c   1.000
_cell.angle_alpha   90.00
_cell.angle_beta   90.00
_cell.angle_gamma   90.00
#
_symmetry.space_group_name_H-M   'P 1'
#
loop_
_entity.id
_entity.type
_entity.pdbx_description
1 polymer ?
#
loop_
_entity_poly.entity_id
_entity_poly.type
_entity_poly.pdbx_seq_one_letter_code
_entity_poly.pdbx_strand_id
1 'polypeptide(L)'
;MNIDILLYTAIIIATGLLFGKVAKYLRLPNVTGYLVGGLLIGPSILNLIPEESLLSLELVSAVALGFIAFSIGNEMKISYFKRVGATPIIIAIFESLFAVIITLGAVTGYFMIRGTLTMENFRFALVLSAIAAATAPAATMMVVRQYKAKGILTETLLSVVAIDDGVAIVLFGVFVALANALGPDAVNVSLFRQILLPFWEILLSLGIGAFL
;
A
#
# COMPACT_ATOMS: atom_id res chain seq x y z
N MET A 1 22.55 21.15 -6.48
CA MET A 1 21.27 20.51 -6.85
C MET A 1 21.52 19.81 -8.18
N ASN A 2 21.56 18.47 -8.21
CA ASN A 2 21.87 17.73 -9.43
C ASN A 2 20.73 17.97 -10.43
N ILE A 3 21.03 18.57 -11.58
CA ILE A 3 20.05 18.85 -12.66
C ILE A 3 19.33 17.55 -13.08
N ASP A 4 20.03 16.42 -12.95
CA ASP A 4 19.54 15.08 -13.27
C ASP A 4 18.29 14.70 -12.47
N ILE A 5 18.17 15.08 -11.19
CA ILE A 5 17.00 14.71 -10.37
C ILE A 5 15.73 15.39 -10.85
N LEU A 6 15.83 16.67 -11.22
CA LEU A 6 14.72 17.47 -11.75
C LEU A 6 14.31 16.93 -13.12
N LEU A 7 15.29 16.59 -13.96
CA LEU A 7 15.06 16.03 -15.28
C LEU A 7 14.37 14.66 -15.18
N TYR A 8 14.87 13.74 -14.35
CA TYR A 8 14.26 12.42 -14.16
C TYR A 8 12.86 12.54 -13.56
N THR A 9 12.66 13.43 -12.58
CA THR A 9 11.32 13.69 -12.04
C THR A 9 10.36 14.20 -13.12
N ALA A 10 10.81 15.13 -13.98
CA ALA A 10 10.01 15.63 -15.09
C ALA A 10 9.66 14.52 -16.10
N ILE A 11 10.63 13.66 -16.45
CA ILE A 11 10.41 12.51 -17.34
C ILE A 11 9.42 11.53 -16.73
N ILE A 12 9.53 11.22 -15.43
CA ILE A 12 8.61 10.32 -14.72
C ILE A 12 7.19 10.88 -14.74
N ILE A 13 7.03 12.16 -14.39
CA ILE A 13 5.71 12.81 -14.37
C ILE A 13 5.13 12.85 -15.78
N ALA A 14 5.91 13.26 -16.78
CA ALA A 14 5.47 13.32 -18.18
C ALA A 14 5.06 11.94 -18.71
N THR A 15 5.85 10.90 -18.41
CA THR A 15 5.57 9.53 -18.81
C THR A 15 4.32 9.01 -18.11
N GLY A 16 4.18 9.24 -16.81
CA GLY A 16 2.98 8.87 -16.05
C GLY A 16 1.73 9.51 -16.65
N LEU A 17 1.74 10.82 -16.91
CA LEU A 17 0.62 11.53 -17.52
C LEU A 17 0.29 11.00 -18.93
N LEU A 18 1.31 10.78 -19.77
CA LEU A 18 1.14 10.27 -21.12
C LEU A 18 0.54 8.86 -21.11
N PHE A 19 1.18 7.92 -20.41
CA PHE A 19 0.76 6.52 -20.41
C PHE A 19 -0.54 6.31 -19.62
N GLY A 20 -0.81 7.11 -18.59
CA GLY A 20 -2.11 7.13 -17.93
C GLY A 20 -3.23 7.54 -18.90
N LYS A 21 -2.99 8.53 -19.76
CA LYS A 21 -3.95 8.95 -20.80
C LYS A 21 -4.11 7.87 -21.88
N VAL A 22 -3.03 7.21 -22.28
CA VAL A 22 -3.07 6.08 -23.23
C VAL A 22 -3.88 4.91 -22.64
N ALA A 23 -3.63 4.53 -21.38
CA ALA A 23 -4.39 3.48 -20.71
C ALA A 23 -5.90 3.82 -20.69
N LYS A 24 -6.25 5.06 -20.35
CA LYS A 24 -7.64 5.52 -20.39
C LYS A 24 -8.26 5.43 -21.80
N TYR A 25 -7.51 5.78 -22.85
CA TYR A 25 -7.95 5.64 -24.23
C TYR A 25 -8.24 4.18 -24.60
N LEU A 26 -7.41 3.26 -24.11
CA LEU A 26 -7.58 1.81 -24.24
C LEU A 26 -8.64 1.21 -23.30
N ARG A 27 -9.36 2.04 -22.52
CA ARG A 27 -10.34 1.63 -21.50
C ARG A 27 -9.74 0.80 -20.36
N LEU A 28 -8.47 1.03 -20.05
CA LEU A 28 -7.75 0.44 -18.92
C LEU A 28 -7.65 1.44 -17.75
N PRO A 29 -7.47 0.97 -16.52
CA PRO A 29 -7.14 1.83 -15.38
C PRO A 29 -5.84 2.61 -15.62
N ASN A 30 -5.78 3.86 -15.17
CA ASN A 30 -4.58 4.70 -15.34
C ASN A 30 -3.32 4.07 -14.74
N VAL A 31 -3.46 3.33 -13.63
CA VAL A 31 -2.36 2.65 -12.94
C VAL A 31 -1.65 1.66 -13.86
N THR A 32 -2.39 0.96 -14.73
CA THR A 32 -1.81 0.09 -15.75
C THR A 32 -0.88 0.86 -16.69
N GLY A 33 -1.29 2.06 -17.10
CA GLY A 33 -0.46 2.96 -17.88
C GLY A 33 0.80 3.39 -17.14
N TYR A 34 0.68 3.78 -15.87
CA TYR A 34 1.84 4.17 -15.05
C TYR A 34 2.86 3.05 -14.93
N LEU A 35 2.41 1.80 -14.72
CA LEU A 35 3.28 0.63 -14.65
C LEU A 35 4.00 0.35 -15.97
N VAL A 36 3.27 0.37 -17.09
CA VAL A 36 3.86 0.16 -18.42
C VAL A 36 4.86 1.26 -18.76
N GLY A 37 4.51 2.52 -18.53
CA GLY A 37 5.39 3.66 -18.76
C GLY A 37 6.66 3.58 -17.89
N GLY A 38 6.50 3.27 -16.61
CA GLY A 38 7.60 3.07 -15.66
C GLY A 38 8.54 1.92 -16.07
N LEU A 39 7.98 0.78 -16.50
CA LEU A 39 8.77 -0.35 -16.99
C LEU A 39 9.57 0.00 -18.25
N LEU A 40 8.98 0.80 -19.14
CA LEU A 40 9.64 1.26 -20.36
C LEU A 40 10.81 2.20 -20.06
N ILE A 41 10.60 3.25 -19.26
CA ILE A 41 11.63 4.26 -18.99
C ILE A 41 12.64 3.83 -17.91
N GLY A 42 12.25 2.89 -17.05
CA GLY A 42 13.09 2.37 -15.99
C GLY A 42 14.23 1.49 -16.49
N PRO A 43 15.04 0.93 -15.58
CA PRO A 43 16.23 0.16 -15.92
C PRO A 43 15.94 -1.15 -16.66
N SER A 44 14.69 -1.62 -16.64
CA SER A 44 14.31 -2.92 -17.20
C SER A 44 14.27 -2.98 -18.73
N ILE A 45 13.90 -1.90 -19.42
CA ILE A 45 13.73 -1.90 -20.89
C ILE A 45 14.63 -0.87 -21.56
N LEU A 46 14.34 0.42 -21.43
CA LEU A 46 15.09 1.48 -22.12
C LEU A 46 16.25 2.02 -21.27
N ASN A 47 16.24 1.78 -19.96
CA ASN A 47 17.23 2.29 -19.01
C ASN A 47 17.46 3.82 -19.15
N LEU A 48 16.38 4.57 -19.41
CA LEU A 48 16.40 6.03 -19.47
C LEU A 48 16.59 6.65 -18.08
N ILE A 49 16.14 5.95 -17.05
CA ILE A 49 16.33 6.30 -15.64
C ILE A 49 17.16 5.17 -15.00
N PRO A 50 18.47 5.40 -14.79
CA PRO A 50 19.36 4.43 -14.17
C PRO A 50 18.97 4.11 -12.73
N GLU A 51 19.27 2.90 -12.28
CA GLU A 51 18.95 2.42 -10.92
C GLU A 51 19.53 3.32 -9.82
N GLU A 52 20.76 3.80 -9.98
CA GLU A 52 21.42 4.75 -9.07
C GLU A 52 20.65 6.08 -8.91
N SER A 53 19.89 6.48 -9.94
CA SER A 53 19.07 7.68 -9.90
C SER A 53 17.75 7.46 -9.16
N LEU A 54 17.27 6.21 -9.05
CA LEU A 54 16.05 5.88 -8.31
C LEU A 54 16.21 6.12 -6.81
N LEU A 55 17.41 5.90 -6.25
CA LEU A 55 17.71 6.20 -4.84
C LEU A 55 17.50 7.69 -4.52
N SER A 56 17.84 8.57 -5.45
CA SER A 56 17.62 10.01 -5.27
C SER A 56 16.14 10.40 -5.25
N LEU A 57 15.26 9.56 -5.80
CA LEU A 57 13.81 9.79 -5.86
C LEU A 57 13.06 9.23 -4.64
N GLU A 58 13.75 8.58 -3.69
CA GLU A 58 13.13 8.02 -2.48
C GLU A 58 12.33 9.06 -1.69
N LEU A 59 12.83 10.30 -1.62
CA LEU A 59 12.13 11.41 -0.97
C LEU A 59 10.76 11.70 -1.63
N VAL A 60 10.67 11.62 -2.96
CA VAL A 60 9.41 11.85 -3.69
C VAL A 60 8.40 10.76 -3.34
N SER A 61 8.84 9.50 -3.30
CA SER A 61 8.01 8.37 -2.89
C SER A 61 7.53 8.49 -1.45
N ALA A 62 8.42 8.86 -0.51
CA ALA A 62 8.09 9.05 0.89
C ALA A 62 7.04 10.16 1.10
N VAL A 63 7.23 11.31 0.42
CA VAL A 63 6.27 12.42 0.47
C VAL A 63 4.93 12.03 -0.16
N ALA A 64 4.93 11.34 -1.30
CA ALA A 64 3.72 10.89 -1.97
C ALA A 64 2.92 9.89 -1.12
N LEU A 65 3.60 8.90 -0.51
CA LEU A 65 2.97 7.95 0.42
C LEU A 65 2.41 8.66 1.66
N GLY A 66 3.12 9.66 2.19
CA GLY A 66 2.63 10.50 3.28
C GLY A 66 1.34 11.26 2.91
N PHE A 67 1.27 11.86 1.73
CA PHE A 67 0.06 12.51 1.23
C PHE A 67 -1.11 11.54 1.03
N ILE A 68 -0.85 10.34 0.50
CA ILE A 68 -1.87 9.30 0.34
C ILE A 68 -2.43 8.91 1.72
N ALA A 69 -1.55 8.60 2.68
CA ALA A 69 -1.95 8.24 4.04
C ALA A 69 -2.74 9.36 4.74
N PHE A 70 -2.29 10.62 4.61
CA PHE A 70 -2.98 11.77 5.16
C PHE A 70 -4.35 12.00 4.52
N SER A 71 -4.46 11.88 3.19
CA SER A 71 -5.73 12.04 2.47
C SER A 71 -6.75 10.98 2.90
N ILE A 72 -6.33 9.72 3.01
CA ILE A 72 -7.19 8.64 3.49
C ILE A 72 -7.61 8.88 4.95
N GLY A 73 -6.66 9.27 5.81
CA GLY A 73 -6.95 9.62 7.20
C GLY A 73 -8.01 10.72 7.34
N ASN A 74 -7.97 11.74 6.47
CA ASN A 74 -8.96 12.82 6.45
C ASN A 74 -10.38 12.37 6.02
N GLU A 75 -10.46 11.28 5.24
CA GLU A 75 -11.73 10.68 4.83
C GLU A 75 -12.34 9.79 5.94
N MET A 76 -11.53 9.28 6.86
CA MET A 76 -11.93 8.43 7.99
C MET A 76 -12.54 9.23 9.16
N LYS A 77 -13.72 9.83 8.95
CA LYS A 77 -14.44 10.56 10.02
C LYS A 77 -15.08 9.60 11.03
N ILE A 78 -14.92 9.84 12.33
CA ILE A 78 -15.60 9.07 13.40
C ILE A 78 -17.14 9.02 13.21
N SER A 79 -17.72 10.11 12.71
CA SER A 79 -19.15 10.19 12.38
C SER A 79 -19.56 9.23 11.25
N TYR A 80 -18.63 8.90 10.34
CA TYR A 80 -18.84 7.88 9.31
C TYR A 80 -19.02 6.51 9.96
N PHE A 81 -18.10 6.10 10.84
CA PHE A 81 -18.16 4.81 11.55
C PHE A 81 -19.43 4.65 12.39
N LYS A 82 -19.87 5.70 13.08
CA LYS A 82 -21.13 5.70 13.83
C LYS A 82 -22.37 5.49 12.93
N ARG A 83 -22.29 5.91 11.66
CA ARG A 83 -23.39 5.83 10.69
C ARG A 83 -23.46 4.48 9.98
N VAL A 84 -22.32 3.90 9.59
CA VAL A 84 -22.28 2.66 8.78
C VAL A 84 -22.43 1.38 9.60
N GLY A 85 -22.28 1.45 10.93
CA GLY A 85 -22.46 0.30 11.83
C GLY A 85 -21.25 -0.64 11.87
N ALA A 86 -21.37 -1.72 12.64
CA ALA A 86 -20.27 -2.66 12.89
C ALA A 86 -19.97 -3.59 11.70
N THR A 87 -20.97 -3.88 10.85
CA THR A 87 -20.83 -4.88 9.78
C THR A 87 -19.72 -4.55 8.78
N PRO A 88 -19.63 -3.35 8.20
CA PRO A 88 -18.55 -3.03 7.26
C PRO A 88 -17.16 -3.05 7.91
N ILE A 89 -17.07 -2.68 9.19
CA ILE A 89 -15.83 -2.72 9.96
C ILE A 89 -15.36 -4.16 10.14
N ILE A 90 -16.27 -5.05 10.52
CA ILE A 90 -15.97 -6.48 10.68
C ILE A 90 -15.52 -7.07 9.35
N ILE A 91 -16.23 -6.79 8.25
CA ILE A 91 -15.87 -7.30 6.93
C ILE A 91 -14.46 -6.85 6.53
N ALA A 92 -14.19 -5.53 6.56
CA ALA A 92 -12.89 -4.98 6.17
C ALA A 92 -11.74 -5.54 7.02
N ILE A 93 -11.92 -5.64 8.35
CA ILE A 93 -10.88 -6.19 9.23
C ILE A 93 -10.65 -7.67 8.95
N PHE A 94 -11.72 -8.48 8.86
CA PHE A 94 -11.57 -9.92 8.68
C PHE A 94 -11.04 -10.26 7.28
N GLU A 95 -11.53 -9.62 6.22
CA GLU A 95 -11.05 -9.91 4.86
C GLU A 95 -9.58 -9.55 4.71
N SER A 96 -9.17 -8.36 5.18
CA SER A 96 -7.76 -7.93 5.18
C SER A 96 -6.88 -8.87 6.00
N LEU A 97 -7.28 -9.21 7.24
CA LEU A 97 -6.49 -10.11 8.09
C LEU A 97 -6.38 -11.52 7.50
N PHE A 98 -7.46 -12.06 6.94
CA PHE A 98 -7.42 -13.37 6.29
C PHE A 98 -6.53 -13.34 5.04
N ALA A 99 -6.61 -12.28 4.22
CA ALA A 99 -5.75 -12.11 3.07
C ALA A 99 -4.26 -12.11 3.47
N VAL A 100 -3.92 -11.38 4.54
CA VAL A 100 -2.56 -11.34 5.11
C VAL A 100 -2.14 -12.73 5.60
N ILE A 101 -2.92 -13.38 6.46
CA ILE A 101 -2.56 -14.68 7.07
C ILE A 101 -2.38 -15.76 6.00
N ILE A 102 -3.32 -15.84 5.05
CA ILE A 102 -3.27 -16.83 3.97
C ILE A 102 -2.06 -16.55 3.07
N THR A 103 -1.82 -15.30 2.68
CA THR A 103 -0.69 -14.95 1.81
C THR A 103 0.63 -15.20 2.51
N LEU A 104 0.77 -14.80 3.78
CA LEU A 104 1.98 -15.05 4.58
C LEU A 104 2.25 -16.55 4.69
N GLY A 105 1.23 -17.33 5.03
CA GLY A 105 1.32 -18.79 5.15
C GLY A 105 1.67 -19.46 3.83
N ALA A 106 1.05 -19.05 2.72
CA ALA A 106 1.29 -19.60 1.40
C ALA A 106 2.71 -19.30 0.89
N VAL A 107 3.16 -18.05 1.01
CA VAL A 107 4.49 -17.61 0.54
C VAL A 107 5.60 -18.21 1.42
N THR A 108 5.41 -18.20 2.75
CA THR A 108 6.36 -18.85 3.67
C THR A 108 6.41 -20.36 3.44
N GLY A 109 5.25 -21.00 3.29
CA GLY A 109 5.13 -22.42 2.99
C GLY A 109 5.80 -22.80 1.66
N TYR A 110 5.65 -21.97 0.62
CA TYR A 110 6.36 -22.14 -0.65
C TYR A 110 7.88 -22.17 -0.46
N PHE A 111 8.45 -21.19 0.25
CA PHE A 111 9.89 -21.16 0.50
C PHE A 111 10.37 -22.31 1.40
N MET A 112 9.54 -22.72 2.37
CA MET A 112 9.81 -23.87 3.23
C MET A 112 9.88 -25.18 2.44
N ILE A 113 8.90 -25.43 1.56
CA ILE A 113 8.86 -26.64 0.71
C ILE A 113 10.03 -26.66 -0.26
N ARG A 114 10.45 -25.50 -0.77
CA ARG A 114 11.62 -25.38 -1.66
C ARG A 114 12.96 -25.49 -0.93
N GLY A 115 12.98 -25.52 0.41
CA GLY A 115 14.20 -25.52 1.20
C GLY A 115 14.98 -24.20 1.12
N THR A 116 14.34 -23.12 0.66
CA THR A 116 14.95 -21.79 0.48
C THR A 116 14.41 -20.78 1.48
N LEU A 117 13.91 -21.22 2.63
CA LEU A 117 13.40 -20.33 3.67
C LEU A 117 14.57 -19.64 4.38
N THR A 118 14.91 -18.45 3.90
CA THR A 118 15.88 -17.54 4.52
C THR A 118 15.14 -16.42 5.25
N MET A 119 15.83 -15.70 6.14
CA MET A 119 15.26 -14.53 6.81
C MET A 119 14.84 -13.46 5.79
N GLU A 120 15.60 -13.28 4.72
CA GLU A 120 15.27 -12.36 3.63
C GLU A 120 13.95 -12.72 2.95
N ASN A 121 13.76 -14.01 2.61
CA ASN A 121 12.52 -14.50 2.01
C ASN A 121 11.31 -14.40 2.95
N PHE A 122 11.54 -14.54 4.26
CA PHE A 122 10.50 -14.33 5.26
C PHE A 122 10.11 -12.85 5.40
N ARG A 123 11.08 -11.93 5.40
CA ARG A 123 10.83 -10.47 5.36
C ARG A 123 10.05 -10.07 4.11
N PHE A 124 10.41 -10.65 2.96
CA PHE A 124 9.65 -10.48 1.73
C PHE A 124 8.20 -11.00 1.88
N ALA A 125 8.00 -12.17 2.47
CA ALA A 125 6.67 -12.72 2.72
C ALA A 125 5.82 -11.82 3.63
N LEU A 126 6.41 -11.23 4.68
CA LEU A 126 5.73 -10.26 5.56
C LEU A 126 5.22 -9.05 4.78
N VAL A 127 6.10 -8.38 4.02
CA VAL A 127 5.70 -7.18 3.26
C VAL A 127 4.68 -7.54 2.18
N LEU A 128 4.89 -8.65 1.45
CA LEU A 128 3.98 -9.10 0.40
C LEU A 128 2.59 -9.44 0.97
N SER A 129 2.54 -10.08 2.14
CA SER A 129 1.27 -10.40 2.79
C SER A 129 0.49 -9.15 3.21
N ALA A 130 1.19 -8.09 3.63
CA ALA A 130 0.57 -6.83 3.98
C ALA A 130 0.01 -6.09 2.76
N ILE A 131 0.72 -6.15 1.62
CA ILE A 131 0.23 -5.63 0.34
C ILE A 131 -1.06 -6.35 -0.10
N ALA A 132 -1.18 -7.65 0.19
CA ALA A 132 -2.35 -8.43 -0.16
C ALA A 132 -3.63 -8.02 0.60
N ALA A 133 -3.51 -7.24 1.67
CA ALA A 133 -4.67 -6.68 2.38
C ALA A 133 -5.43 -5.62 1.56
N ALA A 134 -4.72 -4.89 0.68
CA ALA A 134 -5.31 -3.75 -0.03
C ALA A 134 -6.21 -4.19 -1.19
N THR A 135 -7.46 -3.73 -1.21
CA THR A 135 -8.40 -3.99 -2.31
C THR A 135 -8.72 -2.71 -3.10
N ALA A 136 -8.57 -2.75 -4.43
CA ALA A 136 -8.89 -1.59 -5.27
C ALA A 136 -10.39 -1.57 -5.66
N PRO A 137 -11.18 -0.57 -5.22
CA PRO A 137 -12.63 -0.55 -5.44
C PRO A 137 -13.06 0.03 -6.79
N ALA A 138 -12.15 0.63 -7.55
CA ALA A 138 -12.49 1.55 -8.64
C ALA A 138 -13.40 0.94 -9.72
N ALA A 139 -13.14 -0.31 -10.13
CA ALA A 139 -13.97 -1.01 -11.10
C ALA A 139 -15.37 -1.31 -10.56
N THR A 140 -15.45 -1.79 -9.32
CA THR A 140 -16.72 -2.09 -8.64
C THR A 140 -17.56 -0.83 -8.45
N MET A 141 -16.94 0.27 -8.03
CA MET A 141 -17.56 1.58 -7.90
C MET A 141 -18.13 2.09 -9.23
N MET A 142 -17.41 1.86 -10.33
CA MET A 142 -17.86 2.22 -11.67
C MET A 142 -19.15 1.46 -12.02
N VAL A 143 -19.19 0.14 -11.80
CA VAL A 143 -20.38 -0.69 -12.08
C VAL A 143 -21.57 -0.26 -11.23
N VAL A 144 -21.38 -0.03 -9.93
CA VAL A 144 -22.42 0.48 -9.02
C VAL A 144 -23.02 1.79 -9.54
N ARG A 145 -22.17 2.73 -9.98
CA ARG A 145 -22.61 4.01 -10.54
C ARG A 145 -23.30 3.86 -11.89
N GLN A 146 -22.76 3.03 -12.79
CA GLN A 146 -23.27 2.81 -14.13
C GLN A 146 -24.69 2.23 -14.11
N TYR A 147 -24.94 1.23 -13.26
CA TYR A 147 -26.24 0.58 -13.14
C TYR A 147 -27.15 1.23 -12.09
N LYS A 148 -26.68 2.31 -11.42
CA LYS A 148 -27.38 2.94 -10.29
C LYS A 148 -27.85 1.91 -9.26
N ALA A 149 -26.99 0.92 -8.99
CA ALA A 149 -27.31 -0.19 -8.09
C ALA A 149 -27.62 0.33 -6.69
N LYS A 150 -28.64 -0.24 -6.04
CA LYS A 150 -29.09 0.13 -4.70
C LYS A 150 -29.43 -1.13 -3.90
N GLY A 151 -29.29 -1.03 -2.59
CA GLY A 151 -29.63 -2.10 -1.66
C GLY A 151 -28.50 -2.38 -0.66
N ILE A 152 -28.80 -3.28 0.28
CA ILE A 152 -27.95 -3.52 1.44
C ILE A 152 -26.52 -3.95 1.07
N LEU A 153 -26.36 -4.76 0.01
CA LEU A 153 -25.06 -5.18 -0.49
C LEU A 153 -24.26 -4.00 -1.03
N THR A 154 -24.89 -3.10 -1.80
CA THR A 154 -24.21 -1.94 -2.37
C THR A 154 -23.77 -0.99 -1.26
N GLU A 155 -24.65 -0.69 -0.30
CA GLU A 155 -24.33 0.20 0.82
C GLU A 155 -23.23 -0.36 1.72
N THR A 156 -23.26 -1.67 1.98
CA THR A 156 -22.22 -2.36 2.73
C THR A 156 -20.90 -2.33 1.96
N LEU A 157 -20.91 -2.65 0.67
CA LEU A 157 -19.71 -2.63 -0.17
C LEU A 157 -19.07 -1.24 -0.22
N LEU A 158 -19.87 -0.19 -0.45
CA LEU A 158 -19.40 1.20 -0.43
C LEU A 158 -18.77 1.58 0.91
N SER A 159 -19.29 1.02 2.01
CA SER A 159 -18.79 1.25 3.36
C SER A 159 -17.51 0.48 3.66
N VAL A 160 -17.43 -0.77 3.22
CA VAL A 160 -16.23 -1.62 3.34
C VAL A 160 -15.08 -0.98 2.59
N VAL A 161 -15.31 -0.57 1.35
CA VAL A 161 -14.31 0.11 0.51
C VAL A 161 -13.69 1.33 1.18
N ALA A 162 -14.50 2.14 1.88
CA ALA A 162 -13.99 3.33 2.57
C ALA A 162 -13.13 3.00 3.81
N ILE A 163 -13.30 1.81 4.39
CA ILE A 163 -12.59 1.36 5.59
C ILE A 163 -11.35 0.55 5.21
N ASP A 164 -11.42 -0.24 4.14
CA ASP A 164 -10.39 -1.19 3.69
C ASP A 164 -9.03 -0.51 3.47
N ASP A 165 -8.99 0.63 2.77
CA ASP A 165 -7.75 1.38 2.52
C ASP A 165 -7.03 1.78 3.83
N GLY A 166 -7.80 2.17 4.86
CA GLY A 166 -7.25 2.51 6.18
C GLY A 166 -6.70 1.28 6.91
N VAL A 167 -7.42 0.16 6.85
CA VAL A 167 -6.97 -1.12 7.44
C VAL A 167 -5.68 -1.61 6.75
N ALA A 168 -5.63 -1.55 5.42
CA ALA A 168 -4.48 -1.95 4.64
C ALA A 168 -3.23 -1.11 4.96
N ILE A 169 -3.34 0.21 5.14
CA ILE A 169 -2.20 1.06 5.52
C ILE A 169 -1.68 0.70 6.91
N VAL A 170 -2.56 0.47 7.89
CA VAL A 170 -2.15 0.08 9.24
C VAL A 170 -1.43 -1.27 9.21
N LEU A 171 -1.98 -2.25 8.50
CA LEU A 171 -1.36 -3.57 8.35
C LEU A 171 -0.01 -3.47 7.62
N PHE A 172 0.06 -2.69 6.54
CA PHE A 172 1.30 -2.44 5.81
C PHE A 172 2.38 -1.85 6.72
N GLY A 173 2.05 -0.80 7.48
CA GLY A 173 2.99 -0.19 8.43
C GLY A 173 3.50 -1.17 9.48
N VAL A 174 2.62 -1.94 10.11
CA VAL A 174 2.98 -2.96 11.12
C VAL A 174 3.92 -4.01 10.53
N PHE A 175 3.57 -4.56 9.35
CA PHE A 175 4.33 -5.65 8.74
C PHE A 175 5.68 -5.19 8.18
N VAL A 176 5.77 -3.96 7.65
CA VAL A 176 7.05 -3.35 7.27
C VAL A 176 7.93 -3.12 8.50
N ALA A 177 7.37 -2.61 9.60
CA ALA A 177 8.11 -2.44 10.85
C ALA A 177 8.65 -3.78 11.38
N LEU A 178 7.83 -4.84 11.35
CA LEU A 178 8.25 -6.21 11.70
C LEU A 178 9.34 -6.72 10.75
N ALA A 179 9.20 -6.53 9.43
CA ALA A 179 10.20 -6.95 8.46
C ALA A 179 11.54 -6.22 8.66
N ASN A 180 11.51 -4.95 9.04
CA ASN A 180 12.72 -4.16 9.34
C ASN A 180 13.37 -4.60 10.66
N ALA A 181 12.57 -4.90 11.69
CA ALA A 181 13.07 -5.42 12.97
C ALA A 181 13.82 -6.76 12.82
N LEU A 182 13.48 -7.56 11.80
CA LEU A 182 14.12 -8.82 11.46
C LEU A 182 15.31 -8.66 10.47
N GLY A 183 15.68 -7.43 10.11
CA GLY A 183 16.76 -7.14 9.16
C GLY A 183 18.19 -7.37 9.71
N PRO A 184 19.21 -7.32 8.84
CA PRO A 184 20.62 -7.43 9.25
C PRO A 184 21.07 -6.31 10.20
N ASP A 185 20.47 -5.11 10.03
CA ASP A 185 20.65 -3.95 10.91
C ASP A 185 19.75 -4.00 12.14
N ALA A 186 19.21 -5.17 12.50
CA ALA A 186 18.55 -5.40 13.77
C ALA A 186 19.55 -5.06 14.88
N VAL A 187 19.51 -3.79 15.30
CA VAL A 187 20.25 -3.26 16.44
C VAL A 187 20.10 -4.28 17.56
N ASN A 188 21.17 -4.57 18.31
CA ASN A 188 21.22 -5.45 19.48
C ASN A 188 20.21 -5.02 20.56
N VAL A 189 18.93 -5.17 20.26
CA VAL A 189 17.78 -4.66 20.96
C VAL A 189 16.96 -5.88 21.25
N SER A 190 16.79 -6.15 22.54
CA SER A 190 16.01 -7.27 23.06
C SER A 190 14.70 -7.44 22.27
N LEU A 191 14.33 -8.68 21.95
CA LEU A 191 13.07 -9.07 21.31
C LEU A 191 11.86 -8.34 21.91
N PHE A 192 11.90 -8.07 23.22
CA PHE A 192 10.88 -7.30 23.91
C PHE A 192 10.68 -5.89 23.33
N ARG A 193 11.76 -5.15 23.05
CA ARG A 193 11.67 -3.82 22.42
C ARG A 193 11.25 -3.88 20.96
N GLN A 194 11.65 -4.92 20.21
CA GLN A 194 11.25 -5.06 18.81
C GLN A 194 9.74 -5.26 18.65
N ILE A 195 9.10 -5.94 19.60
CA ILE A 195 7.64 -6.07 19.64
C ILE A 195 7.01 -4.79 20.18
N LEU A 196 7.57 -4.15 21.21
CA LEU A 196 6.94 -2.99 21.84
C LEU A 196 7.05 -1.69 21.01
N LEU A 197 8.13 -1.52 20.23
CA LEU A 197 8.41 -0.30 19.48
C LEU A 197 7.33 0.03 18.45
N PRO A 198 6.88 -0.89 17.55
CA PRO A 198 5.81 -0.60 16.59
C PRO A 198 4.49 -0.18 17.27
N PHE A 199 4.12 -0.80 18.40
CA PHE A 199 2.92 -0.40 19.14
C PHE A 199 3.06 1.00 19.73
N TRP A 200 4.25 1.33 20.25
CA TRP A 200 4.53 2.66 20.78
C TRP A 200 4.52 3.72 19.68
N GLU A 201 5.10 3.44 18.52
CA GLU A 201 5.08 4.31 17.34
C GLU A 201 3.66 4.57 16.84
N ILE A 202 2.81 3.53 16.80
CA ILE A 202 1.39 3.67 16.44
C ILE A 202 0.65 4.54 17.46
N LEU A 203 0.84 4.30 18.77
CA LEU A 203 0.19 5.09 19.82
C LEU A 203 0.62 6.56 19.77
N LEU A 204 1.91 6.85 19.60
CA LEU A 204 2.42 8.21 19.45
C LEU A 204 1.88 8.87 18.17
N SER A 205 1.85 8.15 17.05
CA SER A 205 1.33 8.65 15.78
C SER A 205 -0.16 8.99 15.88
N LEU A 206 -0.95 8.16 16.55
CA LEU A 206 -2.36 8.43 16.85
C LEU A 206 -2.51 9.65 17.78
N GLY A 207 -1.66 9.77 18.81
CA GLY A 207 -1.68 10.90 19.74
C GLY A 207 -1.36 12.23 19.06
N ILE A 208 -0.29 12.28 18.24
CA ILE A 208 0.08 13.45 17.46
C ILE A 208 -1.00 13.76 16.43
N GLY A 209 -1.50 12.74 15.73
CA GLY A 209 -2.56 12.90 14.73
C GLY A 209 -3.91 13.35 15.30
N ALA A 210 -4.20 13.08 16.58
CA ALA A 210 -5.39 13.59 17.25
C ALA A 210 -5.24 15.05 17.71
N PHE A 211 -4.01 15.54 17.85
CA PHE A 211 -3.71 16.91 18.26
C PHE A 211 -3.67 17.89 17.07
N LEU A 212 -3.25 17.42 15.88
CA LEU A 212 -3.24 18.17 14.62
C LEU A 212 -4.62 18.21 13.96
#